data_AF-A0A198AJC5-F1
#
_entry.id   AF-A0A198AJC5-F1
#
_cell.length_a   1.000
_cell.length_b   1.000
_cell.length_c   1.000
_cell.angle_alpha   90.00
_cell.angle_beta   90.00
_cell.angle_gamma   90.00
#
_symmetry.space_group_name_H-M   'P 1'
#
loop_
_entity.id
_entity.type
_entity.pdbx_description
1 polymer ?
#
loop_
_entity_poly.entity_id
_entity_poly.type
_entity_poly.pdbx_seq_one_letter_code
_entity_poly.pdbx_strand_id
1 'polypeptide(L)'
;MKDSHKAIWLKRKNLGRSRYLVTFGIVPWGIGATLFTTLLELLVSHSINSTWIPIRLIVFAFIGFFVANGRWVAMEHRFEPPAPRRP
;
A
#
# COMPACT_ATOMS: atom_id res chain seq x y z
N MET A 1 -21.23 12.89 7.55
CA MET A 1 -20.23 12.27 6.63
C MET A 1 -18.83 12.10 7.24
N LYS A 2 -18.35 12.92 8.20
CA LYS A 2 -17.04 12.72 8.86
C LYS A 2 -16.94 11.44 9.71
N ASP A 3 -18.04 10.99 10.29
CA ASP A 3 -18.06 9.81 11.17
C ASP A 3 -17.82 8.49 10.43
N SER A 4 -18.21 8.41 9.16
CA SER A 4 -18.00 7.22 8.32
C SER A 4 -16.50 6.95 8.08
N HIS A 5 -15.72 7.98 7.74
CA HIS A 5 -14.28 7.82 7.53
C HIS A 5 -13.53 7.45 8.83
N LYS A 6 -13.98 7.98 9.97
CA LYS A 6 -13.41 7.64 11.28
C LYS A 6 -13.72 6.19 11.66
N ALA A 7 -14.94 5.71 11.41
CA ALA A 7 -15.32 4.32 11.63
C ALA A 7 -14.53 3.34 10.74
N ILE A 8 -14.33 3.69 9.46
CA ILE A 8 -13.50 2.91 8.54
C ILE A 8 -12.04 2.87 9.02
N TRP A 9 -11.51 3.99 9.50
CA TRP A 9 -10.17 4.06 10.07
C TRP A 9 -10.04 3.19 11.32
N LEU A 10 -10.97 3.28 12.27
CA LEU A 10 -10.98 2.43 13.48
C LEU A 10 -11.01 0.93 13.12
N LYS A 11 -11.81 0.54 12.14
CA LYS A 11 -11.86 -0.85 11.64
C LYS A 11 -10.50 -1.29 11.06
N ARG A 12 -9.84 -0.42 10.28
CA ARG A 12 -8.50 -0.66 9.72
C ARG A 12 -7.40 -0.67 10.79
N LYS A 13 -7.54 0.16 11.82
CA LYS A 13 -6.62 0.24 12.95
C LYS A 13 -6.66 -1.04 13.79
N ASN A 14 -7.86 -1.57 14.03
CA ASN A 14 -8.07 -2.85 14.73
C ASN A 14 -7.44 -4.05 13.99
N LEU A 15 -7.22 -3.94 12.68
CA LEU A 15 -6.51 -4.98 11.90
C LEU A 15 -5.02 -5.07 12.27
N GLY A 16 -4.45 -4.00 12.81
CA GLY A 16 -3.03 -3.85 13.08
C GLY A 16 -2.26 -3.29 11.87
N ARG A 17 -1.22 -2.48 12.18
CA ARG A 17 -0.40 -1.78 11.18
C ARG A 17 0.25 -2.75 10.18
N SER A 18 0.84 -3.84 10.67
CA SER A 18 1.51 -4.84 9.83
C SER A 18 0.56 -5.50 8.84
N ARG A 19 -0.62 -5.95 9.27
CA ARG A 19 -1.63 -6.52 8.36
C ARG A 19 -2.14 -5.48 7.36
N TYR A 20 -2.38 -4.24 7.80
CA TYR A 20 -2.78 -3.16 6.90
C TYR A 20 -1.75 -2.91 5.80
N LEU A 21 -0.46 -2.83 6.14
CA LEU A 21 0.62 -2.61 5.19
C LEU A 21 0.71 -3.74 4.16
N VAL A 22 0.51 -4.99 4.58
CA VAL A 22 0.49 -6.14 3.66
C VAL A 22 -0.73 -6.06 2.75
N THR A 23 -1.94 -5.98 3.31
CA THR A 23 -3.20 -6.09 2.55
C THR A 23 -3.46 -4.88 1.64
N PHE A 24 -3.11 -3.67 2.07
CA PHE A 24 -3.39 -2.44 1.33
C PHE A 24 -2.16 -1.80 0.67
N GLY A 25 -0.96 -2.29 0.99
CA GLY A 25 0.30 -1.84 0.38
C GLY A 25 0.93 -2.93 -0.46
N ILE A 26 1.60 -3.86 0.19
CA ILE A 26 2.51 -4.82 -0.46
C ILE A 26 1.79 -5.71 -1.47
N VAL A 27 0.63 -6.27 -1.13
CA VAL A 27 -0.11 -7.17 -2.02
C VAL A 27 -0.63 -6.47 -3.29
N PRO A 28 -1.43 -5.39 -3.20
CA PRO A 28 -1.97 -4.74 -4.39
C PRO A 28 -0.88 -4.06 -5.24
N TRP A 29 0.16 -3.50 -4.63
CA TRP A 29 1.25 -2.89 -5.39
C TRP A 29 2.22 -3.93 -5.92
N GLY A 30 2.73 -4.83 -5.08
CA GLY A 30 3.67 -5.88 -5.49
C GLY A 30 3.05 -6.80 -6.54
N ILE A 31 2.00 -7.53 -6.19
CA ILE A 31 1.39 -8.52 -7.10
C ILE A 31 0.60 -7.81 -8.21
N GLY A 32 -0.25 -6.85 -7.83
CA GLY A 32 -1.13 -6.17 -8.79
C GLY A 32 -0.36 -5.37 -9.84
N ALA A 33 0.63 -4.54 -9.44
CA ALA A 33 1.41 -3.76 -10.42
C ALA A 33 2.37 -4.65 -11.23
N THR A 34 2.92 -5.72 -10.65
CA THR A 34 3.74 -6.67 -11.43
C THR A 34 2.90 -7.35 -12.49
N LEU A 35 1.71 -7.87 -12.15
CA LEU A 35 0.82 -8.47 -13.13
C LEU A 35 0.39 -7.47 -14.21
N PHE A 36 0.01 -6.26 -13.80
CA PHE A 36 -0.41 -5.20 -14.71
C PHE A 36 0.71 -4.81 -15.70
N THR A 37 1.93 -4.58 -15.20
CA THR A 37 3.07 -4.23 -16.05
C THR A 37 3.54 -5.39 -16.92
N THR A 38 3.47 -6.63 -16.43
CA THR A 38 3.79 -7.81 -17.23
C THR A 38 2.76 -8.01 -18.35
N LEU A 39 1.48 -7.79 -18.08
CA LEU A 39 0.44 -7.82 -19.10
C LEU A 39 0.65 -6.72 -20.15
N LEU A 40 1.00 -5.50 -19.72
CA LEU A 40 1.34 -4.42 -20.63
C LEU A 40 2.57 -4.74 -21.48
N GLU A 41 3.61 -5.33 -20.90
CA GLU A 41 4.81 -5.76 -21.64
C GLU A 41 4.45 -6.80 -22.71
N LEU A 42 3.58 -7.75 -22.37
CA LEU A 42 3.09 -8.74 -23.33
C LEU A 42 2.33 -8.07 -24.50
N LEU A 43 1.48 -7.08 -24.21
CA LEU A 43 0.71 -6.37 -25.23
C LEU A 43 1.56 -5.46 -26.13
N VAL A 44 2.60 -4.83 -25.58
CA VAL A 44 3.43 -3.84 -26.30
C VAL A 44 4.60 -4.50 -27.02
N SER A 45 5.32 -5.40 -26.35
CA SER A 45 6.57 -5.98 -26.85
C SER A 45 6.39 -7.39 -27.41
N HIS A 46 5.24 -8.05 -27.19
CA HIS A 46 4.99 -9.47 -27.52
C HIS A 46 6.05 -10.45 -26.99
N SER A 47 6.88 -10.03 -26.05
CA SER A 47 7.92 -10.83 -25.42
C SER A 47 7.90 -10.57 -23.92
N ILE A 48 7.93 -11.63 -23.12
CA ILE A 48 8.05 -11.52 -21.67
C ILE A 48 9.47 -11.88 -21.28
N ASN A 49 10.20 -10.94 -20.70
CA ASN A 49 11.47 -11.27 -20.06
C ASN A 49 11.22 -11.69 -18.60
N SER A 50 11.20 -13.01 -18.37
CA SER A 50 10.93 -13.60 -17.06
C SER A 50 11.91 -13.17 -15.97
N THR A 51 13.11 -12.70 -16.32
CA THR A 51 14.12 -12.18 -15.37
C THR A 51 13.64 -10.89 -14.70
N TRP A 52 12.84 -10.07 -15.38
CA TRP A 52 12.35 -8.79 -14.85
C TRP A 52 11.14 -8.95 -13.92
N ILE A 53 10.42 -10.07 -13.98
CA ILE A 53 9.24 -10.33 -13.15
C ILE A 53 9.60 -10.30 -11.65
N PRO A 54 10.59 -11.07 -11.13
CA PRO A 54 10.94 -11.01 -9.71
C PRO A 54 11.51 -9.66 -9.29
N ILE A 55 12.25 -8.98 -10.18
CA ILE A 55 12.81 -7.64 -9.92
C ILE A 55 11.66 -6.65 -9.70
N ARG A 56 10.67 -6.62 -10.61
CA ARG A 56 9.48 -5.77 -10.50
C ARG A 56 8.66 -6.08 -9.26
N LEU A 57 8.50 -7.37 -8.93
CA LEU A 57 7.78 -7.77 -7.72
C LEU A 57 8.39 -7.18 -6.47
N ILE A 58 9.72 -7.25 -6.33
CA ILE A 58 10.45 -6.65 -5.20
C ILE A 58 10.27 -5.13 -5.21
N VAL A 59 10.56 -4.46 -6.34
CA VAL A 59 10.48 -3.00 -6.46
C VAL A 59 9.07 -2.48 -6.13
N PHE A 60 8.04 -3.09 -6.72
CA PHE A 60 6.66 -2.68 -6.47
C PHE A 60 6.19 -3.04 -5.05
N ALA A 61 6.69 -4.12 -4.44
CA ALA A 61 6.44 -4.41 -3.04
C ALA A 61 7.00 -3.32 -2.12
N PHE A 62 8.23 -2.85 -2.39
CA PHE A 62 8.83 -1.73 -1.66
C PHE A 62 8.03 -0.43 -1.85
N ILE A 63 7.66 -0.09 -3.09
CA ILE A 63 6.81 1.07 -3.37
C ILE A 63 5.49 0.97 -2.60
N GLY A 64 4.83 -0.19 -2.64
CA GLY A 64 3.59 -0.46 -1.92
C GLY A 64 3.72 -0.31 -0.41
N PHE A 65 4.82 -0.78 0.15
CA PHE A 65 5.12 -0.62 1.58
C PHE A 65 5.21 0.86 1.95
N PHE A 66 5.98 1.67 1.23
CA PHE A 66 6.13 3.10 1.52
C PHE A 66 4.82 3.86 1.33
N VAL A 67 4.07 3.58 0.26
CA VAL A 67 2.77 4.21 -0.01
C VAL A 67 1.77 3.89 1.12
N ALA A 68 1.63 2.62 1.51
CA ALA A 68 0.72 2.24 2.59
C ALA A 68 1.17 2.78 3.95
N ASN A 69 2.48 2.85 4.19
CA ASN A 69 3.03 3.41 5.42
C ASN A 69 2.77 4.92 5.52
N GLY A 70 3.01 5.68 4.45
CA GLY A 70 2.69 7.10 4.40
C GLY A 70 1.18 7.36 4.59
N ARG A 71 0.34 6.55 3.94
CA ARG A 71 -1.13 6.62 4.13
C ARG A 71 -1.55 6.31 5.56
N TRP A 72 -0.92 5.33 6.21
CA TRP A 72 -1.20 4.99 7.60
C TRP A 72 -0.87 6.18 8.52
N VAL A 73 0.33 6.74 8.40
CA VAL A 73 0.78 7.89 9.19
C VAL A 73 -0.12 9.11 8.97
N ALA A 74 -0.50 9.40 7.72
CA ALA A 74 -1.42 10.48 7.41
C ALA A 74 -2.81 10.29 8.07
N MET A 75 -3.29 9.05 8.16
CA MET A 75 -4.56 8.74 8.83
C MET A 75 -4.44 8.81 10.35
N GLU A 76 -3.30 8.41 10.93
CA GLU A 76 -3.00 8.62 12.34
C GLU A 76 -3.06 10.12 12.68
N HIS A 77 -2.32 10.96 11.97
CA HIS A 77 -2.34 12.41 12.20
C HIS A 77 -3.73 13.05 12.01
N ARG A 78 -4.55 12.52 11.10
CA ARG A 78 -5.87 13.08 10.79
C ARG A 78 -6.93 12.74 11.84
N PHE A 79 -6.86 11.56 12.45
CA PHE A 79 -7.90 11.07 13.38
C PHE A 79 -7.44 10.98 14.83
N GLU A 80 -6.13 10.97 15.07
CA GLU A 80 -5.47 11.02 16.38
C GLU A 80 -4.53 12.22 16.37
N PRO A 81 -5.03 13.43 16.66
CA PRO A 81 -4.14 14.58 16.83
C PRO A 81 -3.08 14.22 17.89
N PRO A 82 -1.80 14.55 17.65
CA PRO A 82 -0.74 14.24 18.59
C PRO A 82 -1.14 14.81 19.95
N ALA A 83 -1.04 13.99 21.00
CA ALA A 83 -1.34 14.41 22.36
C ALA A 83 -0.65 15.76 22.62
N PRO A 84 -1.32 16.75 23.23
CA PRO A 84 -0.72 18.05 23.48
C PRO A 84 0.61 17.81 24.18
N ARG A 85 1.70 18.32 23.58
CA ARG A 85 3.02 18.29 24.20
C ARG A 85 2.83 18.93 25.57
N ARG A 86 2.96 18.12 26.63
CA ARG A 86 2.96 18.67 27.99
C ARG A 86 4.14 19.65 28.06
N PRO A 87 3.93 20.86 28.58
CA PRO A 87 4.95 21.91 28.65
C PRO A 87 6.15 21.47 29.47
#